data_AF-A0A377TSP2-F1
#
_entry.id   AF-A0A377TSP2-F1
#
_cell.length_a   1.000
_cell.length_b   1.000
_cell.length_c   1.000
_cell.angle_alpha   90.00
_cell.angle_beta   90.00
_cell.angle_gamma   90.00
#
_symmetry.space_group_name_H-M   'P 1'
#
loop_
_entity.id
_entity.type
_entity.pdbx_description
1 polymer ?
#
loop_
_entity_poly.entity_id
_entity_poly.type
_entity_poly.pdbx_seq_one_letter_code
_entity_poly.pdbx_strand_id
1 'polypeptide(L)'
;MKNEHDTPDYSKDPNGEVIALDSHIRLANPRTPETQSSLMMRRGYSYSLGVTNAGQLDMGLLFVCYQHDLEKGFLTVQKRLNGEALEEYVKPIGGGYFFVYPA
;
A
#
# COMPACT_ATOMS: atom_id res chain seq x y z
N MET A 1 20.90 0.46 -1.34
CA MET A 1 20.19 -0.83 -1.18
C MET A 1 20.61 -1.75 -2.31
N LYS A 2 20.82 -3.03 -2.03
CA LYS A 2 21.14 -4.07 -3.00
C LYS A 2 20.19 -5.27 -2.91
N ASN A 3 19.59 -5.51 -1.74
CA ASN A 3 18.69 -6.64 -1.48
C ASN A 3 17.29 -6.16 -1.09
N GLU A 4 16.29 -7.03 -1.26
CA GLU A 4 14.88 -6.73 -0.95
C GLU A 4 14.59 -6.44 0.52
N HIS A 5 15.42 -6.95 1.43
CA HIS A 5 15.29 -6.72 2.88
C HIS A 5 16.04 -5.49 3.37
N ASP A 6 16.80 -4.83 2.50
CA ASP A 6 17.47 -3.59 2.88
C ASP A 6 16.43 -2.49 3.10
N THR A 7 16.54 -1.78 4.22
CA THR A 7 15.64 -0.66 4.52
C THR A 7 16.17 0.64 3.90
N PRO A 8 15.33 1.41 3.17
CA PRO A 8 15.72 2.72 2.69
C PRO A 8 15.96 3.70 3.84
N ASP A 9 17.05 4.47 3.74
CA ASP A 9 17.37 5.56 4.66
C ASP A 9 16.95 6.90 4.03
N TYR A 10 15.70 7.31 4.28
CA TYR A 10 15.15 8.54 3.72
C TYR A 10 15.82 9.81 4.26
N SER A 11 16.54 9.74 5.39
CA SER A 11 17.28 10.89 5.93
C SER A 11 18.45 11.31 5.03
N LYS A 12 18.99 10.35 4.26
CA LYS A 12 20.05 10.58 3.26
C LYS A 12 19.52 10.97 1.88
N ASP A 13 18.20 10.97 1.70
CA ASP A 13 17.53 11.32 0.44
C ASP A 13 16.33 12.26 0.72
N PRO A 14 16.55 13.44 1.32
CA PRO A 14 15.47 14.32 1.74
C PRO A 14 14.66 14.89 0.57
N ASN A 15 15.29 15.04 -0.60
CA ASN A 15 14.66 15.57 -1.81
C ASN A 15 13.99 14.49 -2.68
N GLY A 16 14.19 13.20 -2.38
CA GLY A 16 13.62 12.11 -3.15
C GLY A 16 14.26 11.92 -4.52
N GLU A 17 15.57 12.16 -4.63
CA GLU A 17 16.34 11.99 -5.86
C GLU A 17 16.55 10.51 -6.20
N VAL A 18 16.59 9.65 -5.18
CA VAL A 18 16.76 8.19 -5.36
C VAL A 18 15.43 7.47 -5.24
N ILE A 19 14.66 7.80 -4.20
CA ILE A 19 13.31 7.25 -3.98
C ILE A 19 12.36 8.42 -3.97
N ALA A 20 11.63 8.60 -5.08
CA ALA A 20 10.73 9.72 -5.28
C ALA A 20 9.78 9.93 -4.07
N LEU A 21 9.52 11.20 -3.73
CA LEU A 21 8.70 11.56 -2.58
C LEU A 21 7.26 11.04 -2.70
N ASP A 22 6.78 10.90 -3.93
CA ASP A 22 5.46 10.38 -4.32
C ASP A 22 5.45 8.87 -4.61
N SER A 23 6.58 8.17 -4.40
CA SER A 23 6.63 6.73 -4.58
C SER A 23 5.78 6.00 -3.55
N HIS A 24 5.06 4.96 -4.00
CA HIS A 24 4.11 4.19 -3.19
C HIS A 24 4.68 3.78 -1.81
N ILE A 25 5.89 3.22 -1.78
CA ILE A 25 6.49 2.73 -0.52
C ILE A 25 6.81 3.86 0.46
N ARG A 26 7.15 5.05 -0.04
CA ARG A 26 7.56 6.20 0.76
C ARG A 26 6.34 6.95 1.29
N LEU A 27 5.28 7.07 0.49
CA LEU A 27 3.98 7.58 0.93
C LEU A 27 3.32 6.64 1.93
N ALA A 28 3.30 5.32 1.65
CA ALA A 28 2.70 4.34 2.54
C ALA A 28 3.37 4.32 3.92
N ASN A 29 4.71 4.34 3.94
CA ASN A 29 5.50 4.39 5.16
C ASN A 29 6.70 5.35 5.00
N PRO A 30 6.54 6.62 5.44
CA PRO A 30 7.62 7.60 5.49
C PRO A 30 8.73 7.29 6.51
N ARG A 31 8.59 6.23 7.32
CA ARG A 31 9.57 5.73 8.30
C ARG A 31 9.96 6.75 9.38
N THR A 32 9.06 7.67 9.72
CA THR A 32 9.23 8.55 10.89
C THR A 32 8.70 7.87 12.17
N PRO A 33 9.10 8.33 13.37
CA PRO A 33 8.56 7.81 14.64
C PRO A 33 7.02 7.83 14.71
N GLU A 34 6.39 8.88 14.17
CA GLU A 34 4.94 9.07 14.18
C GLU A 34 4.22 8.01 13.31
N THR A 35 4.86 7.57 12.24
CA THR A 35 4.31 6.61 11.28
C THR A 35 4.39 5.15 11.77
N GLN A 36 5.14 4.86 12.84
CA GLN A 36 5.26 3.50 13.39
C GLN A 36 3.92 2.92 13.86
N SER A 37 3.03 3.77 14.37
CA SER A 37 1.68 3.35 14.79
C SER A 37 0.78 2.94 13.61
N SER A 38 1.16 3.27 12.37
CA SER A 38 0.39 2.99 11.16
C SER A 38 0.82 1.73 10.40
N LEU A 39 1.70 0.93 11.01
CA LEU A 39 2.11 -0.35 10.41
C LEU A 39 0.93 -1.33 10.33
N MET A 40 0.91 -2.08 9.22
CA MET A 40 -0.07 -3.13 8.97
C MET A 40 0.63 -4.36 8.37
N MET A 41 0.08 -5.55 8.61
CA MET A 41 0.49 -6.77 7.95
C MET A 41 -0.32 -6.95 6.68
N ARG A 42 0.32 -6.92 5.51
CA ARG A 42 -0.33 -7.13 4.20
C ARG A 42 -0.22 -8.60 3.79
N ARG A 43 -1.33 -9.21 3.38
CA ARG A 43 -1.44 -10.62 2.95
C ARG A 43 -2.42 -10.77 1.78
N GLY A 44 -2.19 -10.01 0.72
CA GLY A 44 -3.03 -10.02 -0.48
C GLY A 44 -2.76 -11.21 -1.43
N TYR A 45 -3.66 -11.38 -2.40
CA TYR A 45 -3.57 -12.40 -3.45
C TYR A 45 -3.82 -11.77 -4.81
N SER A 46 -3.16 -12.23 -5.86
CA SER A 46 -3.50 -11.84 -7.23
C SER A 46 -4.83 -12.48 -7.66
N TYR A 47 -5.65 -11.75 -8.42
CA TYR A 47 -6.82 -12.31 -9.08
C TYR A 47 -6.73 -12.14 -10.60
N SER A 48 -7.41 -13.02 -11.31
CA SER A 48 -7.66 -12.91 -12.75
C SER A 48 -9.06 -13.44 -13.05
N LEU A 49 -9.90 -12.60 -13.64
CA LEU A 49 -11.31 -12.88 -13.96
C LEU A 49 -11.56 -13.00 -15.47
N GLY A 50 -10.50 -12.97 -16.28
CA GLY A 50 -10.58 -13.10 -17.73
C GLY A 50 -10.40 -11.77 -18.45
N VAL A 51 -11.30 -11.47 -19.39
CA VAL A 51 -11.18 -10.32 -20.30
C VAL A 51 -12.47 -9.49 -20.23
N THR A 52 -12.33 -8.17 -20.14
CA THR A 52 -13.45 -7.21 -20.15
C THR A 52 -14.04 -7.07 -21.55
N ASN A 53 -15.22 -6.45 -21.67
CA ASN A 53 -15.83 -6.14 -22.97
C ASN A 53 -14.96 -5.27 -23.88
N ALA A 54 -14.01 -4.51 -23.31
CA ALA A 54 -13.05 -3.69 -24.05
C ALA A 54 -11.80 -4.47 -24.49
N GLY A 55 -11.73 -5.77 -24.23
CA GLY A 55 -10.58 -6.62 -24.58
C GLY A 55 -9.39 -6.51 -23.62
N GLN A 56 -9.56 -5.85 -22.47
CA GLN A 56 -8.52 -5.70 -21.45
C GLN A 56 -8.57 -6.86 -20.45
N LEU A 57 -7.43 -7.24 -19.87
CA LEU A 57 -7.37 -8.24 -18.82
C LEU A 57 -8.04 -7.72 -17.54
N ASP A 58 -9.01 -8.46 -17.02
CA ASP A 58 -9.61 -8.21 -15.71
C ASP A 58 -8.78 -8.93 -14.64
N MET A 59 -7.80 -8.21 -14.11
CA MET A 59 -6.84 -8.74 -13.15
C MET A 59 -6.37 -7.66 -12.18
N GLY A 60 -5.90 -8.08 -11.02
CA GLY A 60 -5.41 -7.15 -10.02
C GLY A 60 -5.05 -7.83 -8.72
N LEU A 61 -5.23 -7.09 -7.62
CA LEU A 61 -4.88 -7.51 -6.27
C LEU A 61 -6.13 -7.57 -5.38
N LEU A 62 -6.39 -8.75 -4.80
CA LEU A 62 -7.20 -8.89 -3.61
C LEU A 62 -6.36 -8.40 -2.44
N PHE A 63 -6.39 -7.10 -2.19
CA PHE A 63 -5.65 -6.51 -1.09
C PHE A 63 -6.30 -6.91 0.25
N VAL A 64 -5.53 -7.61 1.08
CA VAL A 64 -5.93 -7.98 2.44
C VAL A 64 -4.85 -7.48 3.39
N CYS A 65 -5.25 -6.82 4.46
CA CYS A 65 -4.34 -6.40 5.51
C CYS A 65 -4.97 -6.59 6.90
N TYR A 66 -4.10 -6.72 7.89
CA TYR A 66 -4.44 -6.88 9.29
C TYR A 66 -3.70 -5.83 10.09
N GLN A 67 -4.41 -5.22 11.04
CA GLN A 67 -3.89 -4.21 11.95
C GLN A 67 -4.63 -4.31 13.27
N HIS A 68 -4.00 -3.82 14.34
CA HIS A 68 -4.65 -3.73 15.65
C HIS A 68 -5.72 -2.62 15.69
N ASP A 69 -5.51 -1.54 14.94
CA ASP A 69 -6.36 -0.34 14.93
C ASP A 69 -6.58 0.08 13.47
N LEU A 70 -7.83 0.06 13.02
CA LEU A 70 -8.20 0.35 11.62
C LEU A 70 -7.91 1.79 11.23
N GLU A 71 -8.14 2.74 12.14
CA GLU A 71 -7.92 4.16 11.90
C GLU A 71 -6.44 4.45 11.75
N LYS A 72 -5.62 3.89 12.65
CA LYS A 72 -4.16 4.08 12.60
C LYS A 72 -3.51 3.32 11.46
N GLY A 73 -3.99 2.12 11.10
CA GLY A 73 -3.44 1.30 10.04
C GLY A 73 -3.91 1.74 8.65
N PHE A 74 -4.81 0.94 8.05
CA PHE A 74 -5.23 1.08 6.67
C PHE A 74 -5.72 2.49 6.31
N LEU A 75 -6.58 3.10 7.14
CA LEU A 75 -7.17 4.41 6.81
C LEU A 75 -6.12 5.51 6.77
N THR A 76 -5.20 5.54 7.73
CA THR A 76 -4.11 6.53 7.76
C THR A 76 -3.16 6.35 6.58
N VAL A 77 -2.80 5.11 6.24
CA VAL A 77 -1.90 4.83 5.12
C VAL A 77 -2.56 5.15 3.78
N GLN A 78 -3.82 4.74 3.58
CA GLN A 78 -4.56 5.06 2.36
C GLN A 78 -4.71 6.58 2.18
N LYS A 79 -4.95 7.33 3.26
CA LYS A 79 -5.00 8.80 3.21
C LYS A 79 -3.70 9.43 2.71
N ARG A 80 -2.53 8.83 3.02
CA ARG A 80 -1.23 9.28 2.50
C ARG A 80 -1.03 8.90 1.03
N LEU A 81 -1.63 7.79 0.60
CA LEU A 81 -1.54 7.29 -0.77
C LEU A 81 -2.49 8.01 -1.74
N ASN A 82 -3.48 8.76 -1.25
CA ASN A 82 -4.37 9.52 -2.12
C ASN A 82 -3.58 10.45 -3.06
N GLY A 83 -3.73 10.26 -4.37
CA GLY A 83 -3.01 11.01 -5.41
C GLY A 83 -1.61 10.48 -5.71
N GLU A 84 -1.27 9.25 -5.30
CA GLU A 84 -0.01 8.62 -5.66
C GLU A 84 0.09 8.30 -7.15
N ALA A 85 1.32 8.16 -7.66
CA ALA A 85 1.58 7.81 -9.05
C ALA A 85 0.99 6.44 -9.46
N LEU A 86 0.76 5.52 -8.50
CA LEU A 86 0.18 4.21 -8.79
C LEU A 86 -1.31 4.29 -9.15
N GLU A 87 -2.04 5.33 -8.73
CA GLU A 87 -3.48 5.47 -9.00
C GLU A 87 -3.81 5.53 -10.50
N GLU A 88 -2.86 5.90 -11.35
CA GLU A 88 -3.02 5.83 -12.81
C GLU A 88 -3.24 4.38 -13.31
N TYR A 89 -2.71 3.39 -12.59
CA TYR A 89 -2.65 1.99 -13.01
C TYR A 89 -3.56 1.07 -12.21
N VAL A 90 -4.10 1.52 -11.09
CA VAL A 90 -4.92 0.70 -10.20
C VAL A 90 -6.23 1.39 -9.86
N LYS A 91 -7.30 0.60 -9.72
CA LYS A 91 -8.61 1.11 -9.32
C LYS A 91 -9.23 0.17 -8.29
N PRO A 92 -9.44 0.62 -7.03
CA PRO A 92 -10.25 -0.12 -6.08
C PRO A 92 -11.70 -0.18 -6.58
N ILE A 93 -12.22 -1.38 -6.81
CA ILE A 93 -13.59 -1.60 -7.34
C ILE A 93 -14.55 -2.23 -6.30
N GLY A 94 -14.03 -2.65 -5.15
CA GLY A 94 -14.82 -3.27 -4.08
C GLY A 94 -13.97 -3.63 -2.87
N GLY A 95 -14.61 -4.04 -1.78
CA GLY A 95 -13.94 -4.42 -0.54
C GLY A 95 -14.84 -4.26 0.68
N GLY A 96 -14.26 -4.36 1.88
CA GLY A 96 -14.95 -4.15 3.15
C GLY A 96 -14.01 -4.20 4.34
N TYR A 97 -14.50 -3.72 5.48
CA TYR A 97 -13.82 -3.83 6.77
C TYR A 97 -14.51 -4.88 7.63
N PHE A 98 -13.71 -5.75 8.24
CA PHE A 98 -14.19 -6.86 9.04
C PHE A 98 -13.35 -6.97 10.31
N PHE A 99 -13.99 -7.40 11.40
CA PHE A 99 -13.29 -7.73 12.64
C PHE A 99 -12.98 -9.22 12.66
N VAL A 100 -11.70 -9.56 12.83
CA VAL A 100 -11.26 -10.95 12.98
C VAL A 100 -11.37 -11.32 14.44
N TYR A 101 -12.29 -12.23 14.76
CA TYR A 101 -12.45 -12.70 16.13
C TYR A 101 -11.24 -13.51 16.60
N PRO A 102 -10.95 -13.51 17.91
CA PRO A 102 -10.03 -14.48 18.50
C PRO A 102 -10.44 -15.92 18.17
N ALA A 103 -9.46 -16.82 18.16
CA ALA A 103 -9.67 -18.25 18.00
C ALA A 103 -10.39 -18.87 19.21
#